data_AF-A0A9W9K4K3-F1
#
_entry.id   AF-A0A9W9K4K3-F1
#
_cell.length_a   1.000
_cell.length_b   1.000
_cell.length_c   1.000
_cell.angle_alpha   90.00
_cell.angle_beta   90.00
_cell.angle_gamma   90.00
#
_symmetry.space_group_name_H-M   'P 1'
#
loop_
_entity.id
_entity.type
_entity.pdbx_description
1 polymer ?
#
loop_
_entity_poly.entity_id
_entity_poly.type
_entity_poly.pdbx_seq_one_letter_code
_entity_poly.pdbx_strand_id
1 'polypeptide(L)'
;MGAGSSKPEAAAGSNHVFSSNSPIQFSSNLVEALQSSSETDSSRAKALELEIQARVAQELQRLREREQQTLSEIEKRLSESKDTGAAPITAATAPVAPSATGYPAGSLNLDAPRIPFAGREYESAPTYTVPAPESTPQQPVVNRNVSRDSVAAEIEQLRAKLDGRRKLADLDEGVQRAQSDMVGCLRLNDRRPLDCYKEVDAFKREVARMEAAFVDRIVG
;
A
#
# COMPACT_ATOMS: atom_id res chain seq x y z
N MET A 1 -61.06 20.16 -2.00
CA MET A 1 -60.25 19.21 -2.78
C MET A 1 -58.93 19.88 -3.06
N GLY A 2 -57.86 19.43 -2.40
CA GLY A 2 -56.53 20.04 -2.46
C GLY A 2 -55.71 19.48 -3.62
N ALA A 3 -55.10 20.36 -4.41
CA ALA A 3 -54.11 19.99 -5.40
C ALA A 3 -52.74 19.96 -4.71
N GLY A 4 -52.16 18.75 -4.67
CA GLY A 4 -50.93 18.43 -3.97
C GLY A 4 -49.68 19.02 -4.62
N SER A 5 -48.72 19.26 -3.75
CA SER A 5 -47.33 19.64 -3.98
C SER A 5 -46.64 18.78 -5.04
N SER A 6 -46.05 19.41 -6.05
CA SER A 6 -45.09 18.79 -6.97
C SER A 6 -43.84 19.67 -7.05
N LYS A 7 -43.11 19.74 -5.94
CA LYS A 7 -41.72 20.14 -5.95
C LYS A 7 -40.97 19.01 -5.26
N PRO A 8 -40.18 18.18 -5.96
CA PRO A 8 -39.17 17.45 -5.22
C PRO A 8 -38.22 18.52 -4.67
N GLU A 9 -38.18 18.63 -3.35
CA GLU A 9 -36.97 19.05 -2.66
C GLU A 9 -35.83 18.24 -3.27
N ALA A 10 -35.00 18.92 -4.07
CA ALA A 10 -33.67 18.44 -4.36
C ALA A 10 -32.93 18.44 -3.02
N ALA A 11 -33.07 17.33 -2.32
CA ALA A 11 -32.36 17.04 -1.10
C ALA A 11 -30.88 17.31 -1.34
N ALA A 12 -30.33 18.19 -0.50
CA ALA A 12 -28.91 18.39 -0.34
C ALA A 12 -28.24 17.01 -0.20
N GLY A 13 -27.58 16.54 -1.26
CA GLY A 13 -26.89 15.24 -1.26
C GLY A 13 -26.77 14.52 -2.59
N SER A 14 -27.54 14.87 -3.63
CA SER A 14 -27.34 14.25 -4.95
C SER A 14 -26.15 14.90 -5.67
N ASN A 15 -24.96 14.32 -5.49
CA ASN A 15 -23.82 14.60 -6.35
C ASN A 15 -24.22 14.30 -7.79
N HIS A 16 -24.44 15.36 -8.59
CA HIS A 16 -24.78 15.22 -9.99
C HIS A 16 -23.52 14.80 -10.76
N VAL A 17 -23.31 13.49 -10.89
CA VAL A 17 -22.21 12.93 -11.68
C VAL A 17 -22.57 13.04 -13.16
N PHE A 18 -21.97 14.02 -13.84
CA PHE A 18 -22.07 14.15 -15.30
C PHE A 18 -21.18 13.09 -15.96
N SER A 19 -21.76 11.95 -16.31
CA SER A 19 -21.10 10.96 -17.15
C SER A 19 -21.18 11.42 -18.61
N SER A 20 -20.08 11.97 -19.14
CA SER A 20 -19.99 12.27 -20.57
C SER A 20 -19.90 10.95 -21.34
N ASN A 21 -20.87 10.70 -22.22
CA ASN A 21 -20.94 9.48 -23.05
C ASN A 21 -19.99 9.52 -24.27
N SER A 22 -19.02 10.45 -24.25
CA SER A 22 -17.93 10.55 -25.22
C SER A 22 -16.69 9.85 -24.66
N PRO A 23 -16.01 8.96 -25.40
CA PRO A 23 -14.76 8.35 -24.94
C PRO A 23 -13.75 9.45 -24.58
N ILE A 24 -13.51 9.66 -23.29
CA ILE A 24 -12.51 10.62 -22.82
C ILE A 24 -11.13 10.00 -23.15
N GLN A 25 -10.57 10.36 -24.30
CA GLN A 25 -9.20 10.01 -24.63
C GLN A 25 -8.27 11.04 -24.01
N PHE A 26 -7.62 10.66 -22.90
CA PHE A 26 -6.51 11.42 -22.38
C PHE A 26 -5.31 11.23 -23.31
N SER A 27 -4.60 12.32 -23.63
CA SER A 27 -3.35 12.18 -24.37
C SER A 27 -2.36 11.33 -23.58
N SER A 28 -1.67 10.41 -24.24
CA SER A 28 -0.67 9.53 -23.60
C SER A 28 0.36 10.31 -22.78
N ASN A 29 0.76 11.49 -23.26
CA ASN A 29 1.69 12.39 -22.58
C ASN A 29 1.14 12.94 -21.25
N LEU A 30 -0.16 13.21 -21.16
CA LEU A 30 -0.81 13.62 -19.91
C LEU A 30 -0.89 12.45 -18.93
N VAL A 31 -1.23 11.26 -19.42
CA VAL A 31 -1.28 10.05 -18.58
C VAL A 31 0.11 9.74 -18.02
N GLU A 32 1.14 9.82 -18.85
CA GLU A 32 2.53 9.58 -18.43
C GLU A 32 3.05 10.68 -17.50
N ALA A 33 2.68 11.95 -17.74
CA ALA A 33 2.99 13.04 -16.82
C ALA A 33 2.28 12.87 -15.45
N LEU A 34 1.01 12.47 -15.44
CA LEU A 34 0.26 12.18 -14.21
C LEU A 34 0.80 10.93 -13.49
N GLN A 35 1.27 9.93 -14.23
CA GLN A 35 1.95 8.75 -13.68
C GLN A 35 3.34 9.09 -13.14
N SER A 36 4.07 10.02 -13.76
CA SER A 36 5.37 10.51 -13.28
C SER A 36 5.26 11.55 -12.16
N SER A 37 4.06 12.10 -11.92
CA SER A 37 3.84 13.11 -10.90
C SER A 37 3.79 12.47 -9.51
N SER A 38 4.92 12.57 -8.81
CA SER A 38 5.05 12.13 -7.42
C SER A 38 4.13 12.90 -6.46
N GLU A 39 3.63 14.08 -6.85
CA GLU A 39 2.75 14.88 -5.98
C GLU A 39 1.38 14.20 -5.78
N THR A 40 0.80 13.62 -6.84
CA THR A 40 -0.46 12.87 -6.76
C THR A 40 -0.29 11.58 -5.98
N ASP A 41 0.83 10.88 -6.16
CA ASP A 41 1.15 9.67 -5.42
C ASP A 41 1.31 9.97 -3.93
N SER A 42 2.02 11.05 -3.57
CA SER A 42 2.16 11.45 -2.16
C SER A 42 0.83 11.74 -1.48
N SER A 43 -0.13 12.32 -2.22
CA SER A 43 -1.47 12.61 -1.69
C SER A 43 -2.29 11.34 -1.51
N ARG A 44 -2.20 10.39 -2.46
CA ARG A 44 -2.85 9.08 -2.38
C ARG A 44 -2.26 8.22 -1.26
N ALA A 45 -0.94 8.19 -1.13
CA ALA A 45 -0.23 7.48 -0.08
C ALA A 45 -0.63 7.99 1.31
N LYS A 46 -0.70 9.33 1.50
CA LYS A 46 -1.19 9.93 2.75
C LYS A 46 -2.64 9.58 3.04
N ALA A 47 -3.52 9.57 2.04
CA ALA A 47 -4.92 9.20 2.22
C ALA A 47 -5.05 7.72 2.67
N LEU A 48 -4.32 6.82 2.03
CA LEU A 48 -4.26 5.41 2.41
C LEU A 48 -3.69 5.23 3.81
N GLU A 49 -2.65 5.97 4.16
CA GLU A 49 -2.04 5.87 5.48
C GLU A 49 -2.98 6.35 6.59
N LEU A 50 -3.75 7.42 6.37
CA LEU A 50 -4.79 7.85 7.31
C LEU A 50 -5.89 6.79 7.50
N GLU A 51 -6.30 6.12 6.43
CA GLU A 51 -7.27 5.02 6.51
C GLU A 51 -6.73 3.83 7.32
N ILE A 52 -5.47 3.46 7.09
CA ILE A 52 -4.79 2.40 7.85
C ILE A 52 -4.73 2.78 9.34
N GLN A 53 -4.33 4.02 9.65
CA GLN A 53 -4.30 4.51 11.03
C GLN A 53 -5.68 4.45 11.69
N ALA A 54 -6.74 4.88 10.98
CA ALA A 54 -8.10 4.81 11.48
C ALA A 54 -8.55 3.38 11.77
N ARG A 55 -8.26 2.43 10.86
CA ARG A 55 -8.60 1.02 11.03
C ARG A 55 -7.83 0.37 12.19
N VAL A 56 -6.53 0.65 12.29
CA VAL A 56 -5.70 0.16 13.40
C VAL A 56 -6.22 0.73 14.73
N ALA A 57 -6.55 2.02 14.80
CA ALA A 57 -7.11 2.64 15.99
C ALA A 57 -8.44 2.00 16.40
N GLN A 58 -9.32 1.72 15.43
CA GLN A 58 -10.60 1.04 15.66
C GLN A 58 -10.40 -0.39 16.20
N GLU A 59 -9.47 -1.17 15.62
CA GLU A 59 -9.18 -2.53 16.10
C GLU A 59 -8.53 -2.50 17.50
N LEU A 60 -7.64 -1.55 17.76
CA LEU A 60 -7.05 -1.36 19.10
C LEU A 60 -8.11 -0.99 20.13
N GLN A 61 -9.09 -0.14 19.78
CA GLN A 61 -10.18 0.20 20.68
C GLN A 61 -11.05 -1.03 20.98
N ARG A 62 -11.39 -1.81 19.95
CA ARG A 62 -12.14 -3.07 20.11
C ARG A 62 -11.41 -4.07 21.02
N LEU A 63 -10.08 -4.17 20.90
CA LEU A 63 -9.25 -5.01 21.78
C LEU A 63 -9.27 -4.50 23.22
N ARG A 64 -9.11 -3.19 23.44
CA ARG A 64 -9.16 -2.58 24.78
C ARG A 64 -10.50 -2.79 25.47
N GLU A 65 -11.62 -2.68 24.75
CA GLU A 65 -12.95 -2.93 25.31
C GLU A 65 -13.11 -4.39 25.76
N ARG A 66 -12.61 -5.34 24.96
CA ARG A 66 -12.59 -6.77 25.35
C ARG A 66 -11.72 -7.01 26.57
N GLU A 67 -10.51 -6.44 26.60
CA GLU A 67 -9.61 -6.53 27.75
C GLU A 67 -10.27 -5.95 29.00
N GLN A 68 -10.88 -4.77 28.93
CA GLN A 68 -11.59 -4.15 30.04
C GLN A 68 -12.77 -5.00 30.54
N GLN A 69 -13.54 -5.60 29.63
CA GLN A 69 -14.61 -6.52 30.00
C GLN A 69 -14.05 -7.73 30.76
N THR A 70 -12.98 -8.35 30.27
CA THR A 70 -12.35 -9.49 30.95
C THR A 70 -11.79 -9.13 32.32
N LEU A 71 -11.18 -7.95 32.46
CA LEU A 71 -10.70 -7.47 33.76
C LEU A 71 -11.86 -7.27 34.72
N SER A 72 -12.96 -6.65 34.28
CA SER A 72 -14.14 -6.45 35.13
C SER A 72 -14.79 -7.78 35.56
N GLU A 73 -14.80 -8.79 34.67
CA GLU A 73 -15.29 -10.13 35.01
C GLU A 73 -14.39 -10.79 36.06
N ILE A 74 -13.06 -10.73 35.87
CA ILE A 74 -12.09 -11.27 36.83
C ILE A 74 -12.22 -10.56 38.18
N GLU A 75 -12.35 -9.23 38.20
CA GLU A 75 -12.58 -8.46 39.43
C GLU A 75 -13.85 -8.91 40.15
N LYS A 76 -14.94 -9.13 39.41
CA LYS A 76 -16.20 -9.66 39.97
C LYS A 76 -16.04 -11.07 40.53
N ARG A 77 -15.33 -11.96 39.82
CA ARG A 77 -15.00 -13.32 40.30
C ARG A 77 -14.13 -13.28 41.55
N LEU A 78 -13.20 -12.33 41.61
CA LEU A 78 -12.33 -12.13 42.77
C LEU A 78 -13.13 -11.63 43.97
N SER A 79 -14.09 -10.72 43.80
CA SER A 79 -14.97 -10.30 44.91
C SER A 79 -15.90 -11.42 45.38
N GLU A 80 -16.52 -12.17 44.46
CA GLU A 80 -17.40 -13.30 44.79
C GLU A 80 -16.64 -14.42 45.54
N SER A 81 -15.40 -14.72 45.13
CA SER A 81 -14.55 -15.71 45.80
C SER A 81 -13.98 -15.20 47.14
N LYS A 82 -13.76 -13.89 47.28
CA LYS A 82 -13.29 -13.28 48.53
C LYS A 82 -14.36 -13.30 49.64
N ASP A 83 -15.63 -13.15 49.30
CA ASP A 83 -16.74 -13.27 50.26
C ASP A 83 -16.98 -14.73 50.73
N THR A 84 -16.42 -15.72 50.00
CA THR A 84 -16.53 -17.15 50.33
C THR A 84 -15.28 -17.75 50.98
N GLY A 85 -14.27 -16.94 51.37
CA GLY A 85 -13.02 -17.51 51.91
C GLY A 85 -12.12 -16.59 52.72
N ALA A 86 -12.22 -16.71 54.05
CA ALA A 86 -11.13 -16.55 55.03
C ALA A 86 -11.38 -17.54 56.20
N ALA A 87 -10.48 -18.38 56.73
CA ALA A 87 -9.13 -18.91 56.45
C ALA A 87 -8.91 -20.13 57.44
N PRO A 88 -7.76 -20.86 57.52
CA PRO A 88 -6.51 -20.29 58.03
C PRO A 88 -5.20 -20.71 57.32
N ILE A 89 -4.25 -19.81 57.57
CA ILE A 89 -2.81 -19.75 57.29
C ILE A 89 -1.96 -20.76 58.09
N THR A 90 -0.84 -21.23 57.51
CA THR A 90 0.34 -21.67 58.28
C THR A 90 1.54 -20.78 57.95
N ALA A 91 2.34 -20.51 58.98
CA ALA A 91 3.31 -19.42 59.08
C ALA A 91 4.77 -19.90 59.04
N ALA A 92 5.66 -18.96 58.71
CA ALA A 92 7.08 -18.78 59.11
C ALA A 92 7.88 -18.25 57.89
N THR A 93 8.69 -17.18 57.90
CA THR A 93 9.44 -16.50 58.96
C THR A 93 9.92 -15.13 58.43
N ALA A 94 10.01 -14.10 59.27
CA ALA A 94 10.74 -12.83 59.01
C ALA A 94 12.07 -12.83 59.83
N PRO A 95 12.88 -11.74 60.00
CA PRO A 95 13.12 -10.47 59.25
C PRO A 95 14.65 -10.09 59.14
N VAL A 96 15.07 -9.07 58.33
CA VAL A 96 16.18 -8.10 58.66
C VAL A 96 16.06 -6.78 57.84
N ALA A 97 15.81 -5.69 58.59
CA ALA A 97 16.20 -4.24 58.56
C ALA A 97 16.91 -3.49 57.38
N PRO A 98 16.93 -2.11 57.39
CA PRO A 98 16.82 -1.21 56.22
C PRO A 98 17.96 -0.16 56.01
N SER A 99 17.73 0.77 55.05
CA SER A 99 18.37 2.12 54.79
C SER A 99 19.27 2.13 53.54
N ALA A 100 19.38 3.15 52.67
CA ALA A 100 18.71 4.42 52.39
C ALA A 100 19.32 5.00 51.07
N THR A 101 18.65 6.00 50.46
CA THR A 101 19.15 7.00 49.46
C THR A 101 19.65 6.52 48.08
N GLY A 102 19.31 7.15 46.94
CA GLY A 102 18.56 8.37 46.67
C GLY A 102 18.30 8.59 45.17
N TYR A 103 17.29 9.41 44.89
CA TYR A 103 17.12 10.15 43.63
C TYR A 103 17.23 11.65 43.96
N PRO A 104 17.61 12.48 42.98
CA PRO A 104 16.63 13.47 42.52
C PRO A 104 16.58 13.53 40.98
N ALA A 105 15.40 13.42 40.39
CA ALA A 105 14.58 14.56 39.93
C ALA A 105 15.21 15.34 38.76
N GLY A 106 14.84 14.94 37.53
CA GLY A 106 14.94 15.74 36.31
C GLY A 106 13.56 15.74 35.64
N SER A 107 12.89 16.89 35.71
CA SER A 107 11.48 17.11 35.38
C SER A 107 11.13 16.96 33.89
N LEU A 108 9.91 16.48 33.65
CA LEU A 108 9.12 16.67 32.43
C LEU A 108 9.27 18.07 31.82
N ASN A 109 9.36 18.16 30.50
CA ASN A 109 8.66 19.22 29.74
C ASN A 109 8.24 18.69 28.37
N LEU A 110 6.93 18.70 28.10
CA LEU A 110 6.29 18.20 26.89
C LEU A 110 5.36 19.26 26.25
N ASP A 111 5.69 20.55 26.37
CA ASP A 111 4.87 21.64 25.82
C ASP A 111 5.74 22.84 25.36
N ALA A 112 6.19 22.82 24.09
CA ALA A 112 6.76 24.02 23.45
C ALA A 112 6.46 24.05 21.94
N PRO A 113 5.63 24.99 21.44
CA PRO A 113 5.35 25.16 20.02
C PRO A 113 6.26 26.19 19.29
N ARG A 114 6.88 25.70 18.20
CA ARG A 114 7.06 26.27 16.82
C ARG A 114 7.86 27.58 16.50
N ILE A 115 9.00 27.34 15.80
CA ILE A 115 9.63 27.94 14.56
C ILE A 115 9.86 29.48 14.40
N PRO A 116 10.50 29.99 13.31
CA PRO A 116 11.79 29.77 12.58
C PRO A 116 12.69 31.06 12.62
N PHE A 117 13.57 31.31 11.62
CA PHE A 117 14.44 32.51 11.34
C PHE A 117 15.91 32.34 11.79
N ALA A 118 16.98 32.64 11.04
CA ALA A 118 17.26 33.35 9.78
C ALA A 118 18.65 32.83 9.26
N GLY A 119 19.09 32.96 8.01
CA GLY A 119 18.63 33.79 6.91
C GLY A 119 19.33 33.39 5.59
N ARG A 120 18.73 33.88 4.51
CA ARG A 120 19.30 34.00 3.16
C ARG A 120 20.56 34.85 3.20
N GLU A 121 21.57 34.48 2.41
CA GLU A 121 22.30 35.46 1.58
C GLU A 121 22.45 34.86 0.16
N TYR A 122 22.08 35.68 -0.83
CA TYR A 122 22.13 35.42 -2.27
C TYR A 122 23.24 36.30 -2.87
N GLU A 123 23.76 35.86 -4.01
CA GLU A 123 24.65 36.58 -4.95
C GLU A 123 26.15 36.59 -4.57
N SER A 124 27.05 36.03 -5.39
CA SER A 124 27.24 36.40 -6.79
C SER A 124 28.06 35.35 -7.58
N ALA A 125 27.79 35.25 -8.88
CA ALA A 125 28.75 34.85 -9.92
C ALA A 125 29.07 36.11 -10.75
N PRO A 126 30.15 36.22 -11.57
CA PRO A 126 31.09 35.17 -12.00
C PRO A 126 32.59 35.58 -11.92
N THR A 127 33.51 34.61 -12.05
CA THR A 127 34.73 34.77 -12.89
C THR A 127 35.42 33.43 -13.11
N TYR A 128 35.82 33.20 -14.35
CA TYR A 128 36.56 32.05 -14.86
C TYR A 128 37.92 31.88 -14.17
N THR A 129 38.25 30.64 -13.76
CA THR A 129 39.56 30.02 -14.03
C THR A 129 39.51 28.51 -13.73
N VAL A 130 39.88 27.71 -14.72
CA VAL A 130 40.17 26.27 -14.67
C VAL A 130 41.68 26.14 -14.41
N PRO A 131 42.16 25.29 -13.47
CA PRO A 131 42.57 23.94 -13.87
C PRO A 131 42.38 22.82 -12.82
N ALA A 132 41.85 21.70 -13.32
CA ALA A 132 42.13 20.30 -12.96
C ALA A 132 41.71 19.76 -11.57
N PRO A 133 41.40 18.44 -11.47
CA PRO A 133 40.44 17.92 -10.51
C PRO A 133 41.12 17.35 -9.26
N GLU A 134 40.85 17.95 -8.11
CA GLU A 134 41.00 17.30 -6.81
C GLU A 134 39.64 16.86 -6.30
N SER A 135 39.44 15.55 -6.22
CA SER A 135 38.22 14.93 -5.73
C SER A 135 38.48 14.21 -4.42
N THR A 136 37.89 14.67 -3.31
CA THR A 136 37.21 13.88 -2.25
C THR A 136 36.73 14.83 -1.14
N PRO A 137 35.62 14.57 -0.40
CA PRO A 137 35.21 13.24 0.08
C PRO A 137 33.68 12.92 0.07
N GLN A 138 33.40 11.60 0.16
CA GLN A 138 32.17 10.97 0.70
C GLN A 138 30.89 10.97 -0.16
N GLN A 139 30.82 9.97 -1.04
CA GLN A 139 29.59 9.21 -1.29
C GLN A 139 29.85 7.74 -0.89
N PRO A 140 28.88 7.02 -0.30
CA PRO A 140 29.11 5.65 0.15
C PRO A 140 29.47 4.80 -1.06
N VAL A 141 30.67 4.23 -1.00
CA VAL A 141 31.23 3.30 -1.98
C VAL A 141 30.24 2.17 -2.26
N VAL A 142 29.54 2.25 -3.39
CA VAL A 142 28.91 1.10 -4.01
C VAL A 142 30.01 0.06 -4.18
N ASN A 143 29.86 -1.10 -3.53
CA ASN A 143 30.84 -2.19 -3.49
C ASN A 143 31.45 -2.47 -4.88
N ARG A 144 32.60 -1.86 -5.16
CA ARG A 144 33.34 -1.97 -6.45
C ARG A 144 34.15 -3.26 -6.57
N ASN A 145 33.86 -4.25 -5.74
CA ASN A 145 34.47 -5.57 -5.77
C ASN A 145 33.43 -6.67 -6.04
N VAL A 146 32.40 -6.38 -6.84
CA VAL A 146 31.62 -7.45 -7.48
C VAL A 146 32.40 -7.87 -8.71
N SER A 147 33.26 -8.87 -8.55
CA SER A 147 34.04 -9.46 -9.63
C SER A 147 33.11 -10.04 -10.70
N ARG A 148 33.55 -10.05 -11.97
CA ARG A 148 32.79 -10.60 -13.11
C ARG A 148 32.26 -12.01 -12.80
N ASP A 149 33.04 -12.81 -12.10
CA ASP A 149 32.69 -14.17 -11.71
C ASP A 149 31.60 -14.20 -10.62
N SER A 150 31.59 -13.25 -9.69
CA SER A 150 30.52 -13.07 -8.70
C SER A 150 29.20 -12.70 -9.37
N VAL A 151 29.23 -11.80 -10.35
CA VAL A 151 28.02 -11.43 -11.11
C VAL A 151 27.52 -12.63 -11.93
N ALA A 152 28.41 -13.38 -12.56
CA ALA A 152 28.03 -14.58 -13.32
C ALA A 152 27.38 -15.64 -12.43
N ALA A 153 27.94 -15.89 -11.24
CA ALA A 153 27.37 -16.81 -10.27
C ALA A 153 26.01 -16.34 -9.75
N GLU A 154 25.84 -15.04 -9.49
CA GLU A 154 24.57 -14.47 -9.06
C GLU A 154 23.51 -14.53 -10.18
N ILE A 155 23.89 -14.31 -11.43
CA ILE A 155 23.01 -14.47 -12.61
C ILE A 155 22.54 -15.93 -12.72
N GLU A 156 23.43 -16.90 -12.55
CA GLU A 156 23.07 -18.31 -12.60
C GLU A 156 22.13 -18.70 -11.46
N GLN A 157 22.40 -18.20 -10.25
CA GLN A 157 21.53 -18.39 -9.09
C GLN A 157 20.15 -17.74 -9.28
N LEU A 158 20.11 -16.56 -9.90
CA LEU A 158 18.86 -15.87 -10.25
C LEU A 158 18.09 -16.64 -11.32
N ARG A 159 18.76 -17.17 -12.35
CA ARG A 159 18.13 -18.02 -13.37
C ARG A 159 17.53 -19.27 -12.75
N ALA A 160 18.26 -19.98 -11.89
CA ALA A 160 17.76 -21.14 -11.17
C ALA A 160 16.54 -20.80 -10.29
N LYS A 161 16.57 -19.64 -9.60
CA LYS A 161 15.42 -19.14 -8.82
C LYS A 161 14.23 -18.75 -9.70
N LEU A 162 14.46 -18.25 -10.91
CA LEU A 162 13.39 -17.89 -11.86
C LEU A 162 12.78 -19.13 -12.51
N ASP A 163 13.58 -20.14 -12.83
CA ASP A 163 13.08 -21.42 -13.36
C ASP A 163 12.35 -22.25 -12.29
N GLY A 164 12.74 -22.11 -11.01
CA GLY A 164 12.03 -22.70 -9.88
C GLY A 164 10.72 -22.01 -9.52
N ARG A 165 10.43 -20.81 -10.04
CA ARG A 165 9.12 -20.19 -9.89
C ARG A 165 8.12 -20.87 -10.81
N ARG A 166 6.89 -21.02 -10.33
CA ARG A 166 5.76 -21.49 -11.13
C ARG A 166 5.58 -20.53 -12.31
N LYS A 167 5.99 -20.93 -13.51
CA LYS A 167 5.72 -20.18 -14.74
C LYS A 167 4.21 -20.07 -14.85
N LEU A 168 3.72 -18.85 -15.11
CA LEU A 168 2.32 -18.61 -15.45
C LEU A 168 2.02 -19.59 -16.59
N ALA A 169 1.01 -20.45 -16.43
CA ALA A 169 0.77 -21.53 -17.38
C ALA A 169 0.78 -20.97 -18.80
N ASP A 170 1.54 -21.60 -19.70
CA ASP A 170 1.60 -21.18 -21.09
C ASP A 170 0.18 -21.14 -21.65
N LEU A 171 -0.11 -20.07 -22.41
CA LEU A 171 -1.41 -19.89 -23.04
C LEU A 171 -1.68 -21.09 -23.95
N ASP A 172 -2.92 -21.57 -23.96
CA ASP A 172 -3.32 -22.67 -24.83
C ASP A 172 -3.01 -22.31 -26.30
N GLU A 173 -2.45 -23.27 -27.06
CA GLU A 173 -2.02 -23.04 -28.45
C GLU A 173 -3.17 -22.51 -29.33
N GLY A 174 -4.42 -22.88 -29.02
CA GLY A 174 -5.61 -22.38 -29.70
C GLY A 174 -5.80 -20.87 -29.51
N VAL A 175 -5.60 -20.37 -28.29
CA VAL A 175 -5.72 -18.93 -27.96
C VAL A 175 -4.58 -18.15 -28.62
N GLN A 176 -3.36 -18.67 -28.60
CA GLN A 176 -2.20 -18.02 -29.20
C GLN A 176 -2.34 -17.92 -30.73
N ARG A 177 -2.89 -18.95 -31.38
CA ARG A 177 -3.19 -18.94 -32.81
C ARG A 177 -4.29 -17.93 -33.14
N ALA A 178 -5.41 -17.96 -32.43
CA ALA A 178 -6.50 -17.01 -32.65
C ALA A 178 -6.07 -15.54 -32.40
N GLN A 179 -5.18 -15.31 -31.44
CA GLN A 179 -4.55 -14.01 -31.22
C GLN A 179 -3.72 -13.57 -32.44
N SER A 180 -2.90 -14.46 -32.98
CA SER A 180 -2.07 -14.16 -34.15
C SER A 180 -2.91 -13.85 -35.40
N ASP A 181 -4.03 -14.54 -35.59
CA ASP A 181 -4.95 -14.33 -36.70
C ASP A 181 -5.71 -13.00 -36.56
N MET A 182 -6.18 -12.66 -35.35
CA MET A 182 -6.80 -11.37 -35.06
C MET A 182 -5.81 -10.21 -35.30
N VAL A 183 -4.58 -10.33 -34.78
CA VAL A 183 -3.55 -9.31 -34.97
C VAL A 183 -3.14 -9.21 -36.44
N GLY A 184 -3.09 -10.33 -37.16
CA GLY A 184 -2.85 -10.36 -38.60
C GLY A 184 -3.92 -9.61 -39.38
N CYS A 185 -5.20 -9.90 -39.11
CA CYS A 185 -6.31 -9.21 -39.76
C CYS A 185 -6.32 -7.71 -39.46
N LEU A 186 -6.10 -7.33 -38.21
CA LEU A 186 -6.08 -5.92 -37.80
C LEU A 186 -4.93 -5.15 -38.46
N ARG A 187 -3.74 -5.76 -38.59
CA ARG A 187 -2.59 -5.18 -39.31
C ARG A 187 -2.83 -5.01 -40.81
N LEU A 188 -3.55 -5.95 -41.42
CA LEU A 188 -3.93 -5.85 -42.83
C LEU A 188 -5.02 -4.78 -43.04
N ASN A 189 -5.88 -4.58 -42.03
CA ASN A 189 -7.03 -3.67 -42.07
C ASN A 189 -6.93 -2.56 -41.02
N ASP A 190 -5.77 -1.90 -40.92
CA ASP A 190 -5.49 -0.87 -39.89
C ASP A 190 -6.49 0.30 -39.87
N ARG A 191 -7.10 0.60 -41.03
CA ARG A 191 -8.10 1.67 -41.18
C ARG A 191 -9.55 1.18 -41.17
N ARG A 192 -9.77 -0.14 -41.13
CA ARG A 192 -11.08 -0.79 -41.18
C ARG A 192 -11.15 -1.98 -40.21
N PRO A 193 -11.04 -1.75 -38.90
CA PRO A 193 -11.02 -2.84 -37.92
C PRO A 193 -12.33 -3.62 -37.84
N LEU A 194 -13.45 -3.09 -38.37
CA LEU A 194 -14.73 -3.80 -38.42
C LEU A 194 -14.74 -4.98 -39.38
N ASP A 195 -13.81 -5.06 -40.33
CA ASP A 195 -13.74 -6.17 -41.30
C ASP A 195 -13.24 -7.47 -40.62
N CYS A 196 -12.64 -7.37 -39.44
CA CYS A 196 -12.01 -8.47 -38.69
C CYS A 196 -12.88 -9.07 -37.57
N TYR A 197 -14.21 -8.93 -37.65
CA TYR A 197 -15.12 -9.36 -36.60
C TYR A 197 -15.12 -10.89 -36.38
N LYS A 198 -14.87 -11.67 -37.44
CA LYS A 198 -14.87 -13.14 -37.38
C LYS A 198 -13.69 -13.66 -36.56
N GLU A 199 -12.54 -13.03 -36.71
CA GLU A 199 -11.29 -13.32 -36.01
C GLU A 199 -11.41 -12.95 -34.54
N VAL A 200 -12.06 -11.82 -34.24
CA VAL A 200 -12.39 -11.42 -32.87
C VAL A 200 -13.35 -12.41 -32.21
N ASP A 201 -14.38 -12.86 -32.93
CA ASP A 201 -15.34 -13.84 -32.39
C ASP A 201 -14.72 -15.24 -32.25
N ALA A 202 -13.76 -15.61 -33.09
CA ALA A 202 -12.96 -16.83 -32.91
C ALA A 202 -12.08 -16.74 -31.65
N PHE A 203 -11.38 -15.62 -31.46
CA PHE A 203 -10.56 -15.38 -30.28
C PHE A 203 -11.39 -15.41 -28.98
N LYS A 204 -12.56 -14.76 -28.96
CA LYS A 204 -13.47 -14.78 -27.82
C LYS A 204 -13.94 -16.19 -27.45
N ARG A 205 -14.20 -17.06 -28.44
CA ARG A 205 -14.59 -18.45 -28.19
C ARG A 205 -13.47 -19.25 -27.54
N GLU A 206 -12.23 -19.09 -28.00
CA GLU A 206 -11.09 -19.79 -27.41
C GLU A 206 -10.77 -19.27 -26.00
N VAL A 207 -10.86 -17.95 -25.77
CA VAL A 207 -10.71 -17.36 -24.43
C VAL A 207 -11.80 -17.87 -23.49
N ALA A 208 -13.07 -17.87 -23.91
CA ALA A 208 -14.17 -18.36 -23.08
C ALA A 208 -14.00 -19.83 -22.70
N ARG A 209 -13.48 -20.66 -23.62
CA ARG A 209 -13.13 -22.07 -23.33
C ARG A 209 -12.00 -22.18 -22.30
N MET A 210 -10.94 -21.38 -22.45
CA MET A 210 -9.82 -21.35 -21.50
C MET A 210 -10.25 -20.87 -20.11
N GLU A 211 -11.08 -19.81 -20.06
CA GLU A 211 -11.62 -19.26 -18.83
C GLU A 211 -12.55 -20.24 -18.12
N ALA A 212 -13.43 -20.94 -18.85
CA ALA A 212 -14.30 -21.97 -18.28
C ALA A 212 -13.46 -23.09 -17.60
N ALA A 213 -12.45 -23.60 -18.29
CA ALA A 213 -11.56 -24.62 -17.72
C ALA A 213 -10.73 -24.12 -16.52
N PHE A 214 -10.40 -22.83 -16.50
CA PHE A 214 -9.72 -22.19 -15.37
C PHE A 214 -10.64 -22.01 -14.16
N VAL A 215 -11.87 -21.55 -14.38
CA VAL A 215 -12.89 -21.39 -13.35
C VAL A 215 -13.24 -22.74 -12.72
N ASP A 216 -13.45 -23.77 -13.54
CA ASP A 216 -13.73 -25.14 -13.06
C ASP A 216 -12.59 -25.66 -12.17
N ARG A 217 -11.33 -25.34 -12.47
CA ARG A 217 -10.18 -25.73 -11.65
C ARG A 217 -10.09 -24.99 -10.31
N ILE A 218 -10.61 -23.77 -10.24
CA ILE A 218 -10.50 -22.92 -9.05
C ILE A 218 -11.70 -23.07 -8.13
N VAL A 219 -12.88 -23.27 -8.71
CA VAL A 219 -14.15 -23.31 -7.98
C VAL A 219 -14.63 -24.75 -7.75
N GLY A 220 -14.25 -25.71 -8.62
CA GLY A 220 -14.55 -27.14 -8.49
C GLY A 220 -13.50 -27.92 -7.73
#